data_AF-A0A343JBF9-F1
#
_entry.id   AF-A0A343JBF9-F1
#
_cell.length_a   1.000
_cell.length_b   1.000
_cell.length_c   1.000
_cell.angle_alpha   90.00
_cell.angle_beta   90.00
_cell.angle_gamma   90.00
#
_symmetry.space_group_name_H-M   'P 1'
#
loop_
_entity.id
_entity.type
_entity.pdbx_description
1 polymer ?
#
loop_
_entity_poly.entity_id
_entity_poly.type
_entity_poly.pdbx_seq_one_letter_code
_entity_poly.pdbx_strand_id
1 'polypeptide(L)'
;MNGKLKVLDINTIKQEDLPVVLSSQFDKLTVLETNVQKAVKSAVKAKEKAQDAQVKMGIFNYSKKEAINLLQSASEGLAEGLMTAAEAQKVSFEYQTKLTEITKFLFGLGVSNIAMNRSVVRELELKLKGASEEEISDLAKQELRNVILQLKAQEDIMIKQEELKGKVKNHHYQLESINTQLDNIEKLEEEQDTLIFSHSKKLLKYEEIFEEQNKKNALLKEEISDNTSKINELENSLKQQGQLFLKKNNAFDKKYSEITKELQEEVSDLTNTTNKDRETIKNDISSLMESMNREISLVKENLHKTETDLSNELNSIEEKLINTISELKEEVSKKDKEVNNKLTDLKNRIDNLETLTSKTGWKIGISIVAAGSLILNILQIFGII
;
A
#
# COMPACT_ATOMS: atom_id res chain seq x y z
N MET A 1 11.38 -91.26 76.57
CA MET A 1 10.75 -90.90 75.28
C MET A 1 11.25 -89.52 74.89
N ASN A 2 12.17 -89.46 73.92
CA ASN A 2 12.70 -88.20 73.38
C ASN A 2 11.64 -87.55 72.49
N GLY A 3 10.74 -86.78 73.10
CA GLY A 3 9.89 -85.85 72.38
C GLY A 3 10.73 -84.67 71.91
N LYS A 4 11.36 -84.78 70.74
CA LYS A 4 11.86 -83.59 70.02
C LYS A 4 10.67 -82.64 69.88
N LEU A 5 10.70 -81.54 70.63
CA LEU A 5 9.76 -80.45 70.48
C LEU A 5 9.80 -80.00 69.01
N LYS A 6 8.69 -80.19 68.29
CA LYS A 6 8.46 -79.48 67.03
C LYS A 6 8.60 -78.00 67.34
N VAL A 7 9.65 -77.37 66.84
CA VAL A 7 9.76 -75.92 66.79
C VAL A 7 8.58 -75.47 65.91
N LEU A 8 7.58 -74.85 66.54
CA LEU A 8 6.46 -74.27 65.80
C LEU A 8 7.03 -73.17 64.89
N ASP A 9 6.78 -73.27 63.59
CA ASP A 9 7.18 -72.22 62.65
C ASP A 9 6.32 -70.98 62.92
N ILE A 10 6.99 -69.95 63.44
CA ILE A 10 6.40 -68.68 63.88
C ILE A 10 5.61 -68.03 62.74
N ASN A 11 6.01 -68.25 61.48
CA ASN A 11 5.38 -67.67 60.30
C ASN A 11 4.02 -68.32 59.94
N THR A 12 3.68 -69.44 60.58
CA THR A 12 2.44 -70.20 60.28
C THR A 12 1.33 -69.98 61.31
N ILE A 13 1.61 -69.27 62.40
CA ILE A 13 0.67 -69.02 63.48
C ILE A 13 -0.19 -67.81 63.15
N LYS A 14 -1.51 -67.99 63.16
CA LYS A 14 -2.47 -66.91 62.97
C LYS A 14 -2.81 -66.23 64.29
N GLN A 15 -3.31 -64.99 64.20
CA GLN A 15 -3.71 -64.20 65.37
C GLN A 15 -4.78 -64.89 66.24
N GLU A 16 -5.69 -65.61 65.60
CA GLU A 16 -6.80 -66.34 66.23
C GLU A 16 -6.31 -67.52 67.10
N ASP A 17 -5.19 -68.13 66.73
CA ASP A 17 -4.61 -69.27 67.45
C ASP A 17 -3.70 -68.82 68.62
N LEU A 18 -3.41 -67.52 68.70
CA LEU A 18 -2.43 -66.96 69.62
C LEU A 18 -2.74 -67.25 71.10
N PRO A 19 -3.99 -67.10 71.61
CA PRO A 19 -4.28 -67.39 73.02
C PRO A 19 -4.01 -68.86 73.39
N VAL A 20 -4.33 -69.78 72.49
CA VAL A 20 -4.13 -71.22 72.68
C VAL A 20 -2.63 -71.57 72.66
N VAL A 21 -1.90 -71.03 71.67
CA VAL A 21 -0.46 -71.25 71.55
C VAL A 21 0.29 -70.69 72.76
N LEU A 22 -0.08 -69.51 73.22
CA LEU A 22 0.52 -68.85 74.38
C LEU A 22 0.22 -69.61 75.67
N SER A 23 -1.05 -69.97 75.91
CA SER A 23 -1.44 -70.78 77.06
C SER A 23 -0.66 -72.10 77.11
N SER A 24 -0.49 -72.79 75.97
CA SER A 24 0.31 -74.01 75.90
C SER A 24 1.77 -73.82 76.30
N GLN A 25 2.39 -72.65 76.03
CA GLN A 25 3.75 -72.39 76.50
C GLN A 25 3.80 -72.14 78.00
N PHE A 26 2.81 -71.43 78.54
CA PHE A 26 2.69 -71.21 79.99
C PHE A 26 2.49 -72.53 80.75
N ASP A 27 1.61 -73.41 80.27
CA ASP A 27 1.35 -74.70 80.90
C ASP A 27 2.64 -75.54 80.99
N LYS A 28 3.48 -75.50 79.95
CA LYS A 28 4.80 -76.17 79.96
C LYS A 28 5.73 -75.62 81.04
N LEU A 29 5.72 -74.30 81.27
CA LEU A 29 6.51 -73.68 82.35
C LEU A 29 6.01 -74.12 83.72
N THR A 30 4.69 -74.11 83.94
CA THR A 30 4.10 -74.50 85.23
C THR A 30 4.38 -75.96 85.58
N VAL A 31 4.32 -76.89 84.60
CA VAL A 31 4.66 -78.30 84.82
C VAL A 31 6.13 -78.47 85.22
N LEU A 32 7.05 -77.78 84.54
CA LEU A 32 8.47 -77.85 84.85
C LEU A 32 8.78 -77.22 86.22
N GLU A 33 8.17 -76.10 86.54
CA GLU A 33 8.29 -75.44 87.86
C GLU A 33 7.85 -76.38 88.99
N THR A 34 6.72 -77.06 88.81
CA THR A 34 6.23 -78.06 89.78
C THR A 34 7.24 -79.19 89.99
N ASN A 35 7.92 -79.63 88.92
CA ASN A 35 8.95 -80.66 89.00
C ASN A 35 10.21 -80.15 89.74
N VAL A 36 10.61 -78.90 89.49
CA VAL A 36 11.70 -78.25 90.24
C VAL A 36 11.36 -78.20 91.73
N GLN A 37 10.17 -77.72 92.10
CA GLN A 37 9.74 -77.63 93.50
C GLN A 37 9.71 -78.99 94.20
N LYS A 38 9.20 -80.04 93.51
CA LYS A 38 9.21 -81.42 94.04
C LYS A 38 10.63 -81.92 94.25
N ALA A 39 11.52 -81.73 93.28
CA ALA A 39 12.92 -82.19 93.38
C ALA A 39 13.66 -81.46 94.52
N VAL A 40 13.48 -80.14 94.64
CA VAL A 40 14.04 -79.34 95.74
C VAL A 40 13.49 -79.82 97.09
N LYS A 41 12.19 -80.06 97.22
CA LYS A 41 11.58 -80.55 98.47
C LYS A 41 12.11 -81.94 98.86
N SER A 42 12.32 -82.83 97.89
CA SER A 42 12.93 -84.14 98.12
C SER A 42 14.38 -84.01 98.59
N ALA A 43 15.16 -83.12 97.96
CA ALA A 43 16.54 -82.86 98.36
C ALA A 43 16.66 -82.29 99.79
N VAL A 44 15.76 -81.35 100.15
CA VAL A 44 15.68 -80.81 101.51
C VAL A 44 15.36 -81.91 102.52
N LYS A 45 14.36 -82.75 102.26
CA LYS A 45 13.99 -83.85 103.16
C LYS A 45 15.12 -84.87 103.35
N ALA A 46 15.85 -85.22 102.29
CA ALA A 46 16.97 -86.14 102.38
C ALA A 46 18.10 -85.55 103.24
N LYS A 47 18.39 -84.26 103.07
CA LYS A 47 19.33 -83.52 103.93
C LYS A 47 18.87 -83.49 105.40
N GLU A 48 17.60 -83.22 105.66
CA GLU A 48 17.04 -83.19 107.02
C GLU A 48 17.15 -84.55 107.72
N LYS A 49 16.86 -85.66 107.03
CA LYS A 49 17.05 -87.02 107.57
C LYS A 49 18.51 -87.28 107.98
N ALA A 50 19.45 -86.84 107.14
CA ALA A 50 20.87 -86.99 107.42
C ALA A 50 21.31 -86.17 108.65
N GLN A 51 20.80 -84.95 108.77
CA GLN A 51 21.05 -84.08 109.92
C GLN A 51 20.44 -84.64 111.21
N ASP A 52 19.22 -85.18 111.17
CA ASP A 52 18.59 -85.82 112.33
C ASP A 52 19.38 -87.03 112.84
N ALA A 53 19.88 -87.88 111.93
CA ALA A 53 20.76 -88.99 112.29
C ALA A 53 22.08 -88.51 112.94
N GLN A 54 22.66 -87.41 112.42
CA GLN A 54 23.87 -86.80 112.98
C GLN A 54 23.63 -86.18 114.37
N VAL A 55 22.51 -85.48 114.57
CA VAL A 55 22.15 -84.87 115.86
C VAL A 55 21.95 -85.94 116.93
N LYS A 56 21.26 -87.04 116.60
CA LYS A 56 21.06 -88.18 117.52
C LYS A 56 22.39 -88.71 118.05
N MET A 57 23.38 -88.91 117.18
CA MET A 57 24.73 -89.36 117.59
C MET A 57 25.43 -88.45 118.61
N GLY A 58 25.17 -87.14 118.61
CA GLY A 58 25.85 -86.19 119.48
C GLY A 58 25.29 -86.10 120.91
N ILE A 59 24.08 -86.62 121.15
CA ILE A 59 23.32 -86.38 122.39
C ILE A 59 23.27 -87.62 123.31
N PHE A 60 23.40 -88.83 122.78
CA PHE A 60 23.21 -90.07 123.54
C PHE A 60 24.46 -90.95 123.59
N ASN A 61 24.65 -91.64 124.71
CA ASN A 61 25.77 -92.55 124.92
C ASN A 61 25.45 -93.95 124.35
N TYR A 62 25.66 -94.12 123.04
CA TYR A 62 25.32 -95.33 122.30
C TYR A 62 26.37 -96.43 122.42
N SER A 63 25.95 -97.69 122.23
CA SER A 63 26.89 -98.79 122.02
C SER A 63 27.64 -98.62 120.68
N LYS A 64 28.85 -99.21 120.56
CA LYS A 64 29.67 -99.13 119.34
C LYS A 64 28.89 -99.53 118.07
N LYS A 65 27.97 -100.49 118.18
CA LYS A 65 27.13 -100.96 117.07
C LYS A 65 26.08 -99.93 116.66
N GLU A 66 25.43 -99.29 117.63
CA GLU A 66 24.41 -98.26 117.39
C GLU A 66 25.01 -96.99 116.79
N ALA A 67 26.19 -96.57 117.27
CA ALA A 67 26.91 -95.43 116.69
C ALA A 67 27.31 -95.68 115.23
N ILE A 68 27.76 -96.91 114.88
CA ILE A 68 28.09 -97.29 113.50
C ILE A 68 26.83 -97.26 112.62
N ASN A 69 25.70 -97.80 113.10
CA ASN A 69 24.45 -97.78 112.35
C ASN A 69 23.96 -96.35 112.11
N LEU A 70 24.03 -95.47 113.10
CA LEU A 70 23.64 -94.06 112.95
C LEU A 70 24.56 -93.30 111.98
N LEU A 71 25.88 -93.56 112.01
CA LEU A 71 26.83 -93.02 111.04
C LEU A 71 26.52 -93.47 109.60
N GLN A 72 26.19 -94.75 109.44
CA GLN A 72 25.80 -95.29 108.14
C GLN A 72 24.50 -94.66 107.65
N SER A 73 23.49 -94.50 108.51
CA SER A 73 22.24 -93.81 108.16
C SER A 73 22.44 -92.33 107.83
N ALA A 74 23.32 -91.63 108.55
CA ALA A 74 23.68 -90.24 108.22
C ALA A 74 24.43 -90.15 106.88
N SER A 75 25.37 -91.06 106.63
CA SER A 75 26.12 -91.14 105.36
C SER A 75 25.23 -91.51 104.18
N GLU A 76 24.27 -92.43 104.39
CA GLU A 76 23.26 -92.82 103.40
C GLU A 76 22.34 -91.64 103.09
N GLY A 77 21.82 -90.95 104.12
CA GLY A 77 21.01 -89.76 103.96
C GLY A 77 21.75 -88.59 103.29
N LEU A 78 23.05 -88.40 103.58
CA LEU A 78 23.88 -87.42 102.89
C LEU A 78 24.09 -87.77 101.41
N ALA A 79 24.36 -89.04 101.10
CA ALA A 79 24.48 -89.51 99.73
C ALA A 79 23.15 -89.37 98.96
N GLU A 80 22.03 -89.74 99.57
CA GLU A 80 20.68 -89.52 99.05
C GLU A 80 20.41 -88.02 98.83
N GLY A 81 20.80 -87.17 99.78
CA GLY A 81 20.69 -85.71 99.71
C GLY A 81 21.51 -85.09 98.58
N LEU A 82 22.75 -85.54 98.38
CA LEU A 82 23.60 -85.08 97.27
C LEU A 82 23.05 -85.54 95.93
N MET A 83 22.58 -86.79 95.82
CA MET A 83 21.99 -87.33 94.60
C MET A 83 20.72 -86.56 94.22
N THR A 84 19.82 -86.36 95.18
CA THR A 84 18.57 -85.61 94.96
C THR A 84 18.81 -84.11 94.73
N ALA A 85 19.83 -83.51 95.34
CA ALA A 85 20.24 -82.13 95.04
C ALA A 85 20.78 -81.99 93.61
N ALA A 86 21.59 -82.94 93.14
CA ALA A 86 22.07 -82.97 91.76
C ALA A 86 20.91 -83.15 90.77
N GLU A 87 19.92 -83.97 91.11
CA GLU A 87 18.70 -84.13 90.31
C GLU A 87 17.86 -82.84 90.30
N ALA A 88 17.71 -82.15 91.43
CA ALA A 88 17.04 -80.86 91.50
C ALA A 88 17.75 -79.78 90.66
N GLN A 89 19.08 -79.76 90.67
CA GLN A 89 19.87 -78.88 89.79
C GLN A 89 19.63 -79.20 88.31
N LYS A 90 19.65 -80.48 87.93
CA LYS A 90 19.37 -80.90 86.56
C LYS A 90 18.01 -80.42 86.08
N VAL A 91 16.95 -80.65 86.87
CA VAL A 91 15.59 -80.22 86.53
C VAL A 91 15.49 -78.68 86.47
N SER A 92 16.25 -77.97 87.30
CA SER A 92 16.33 -76.49 87.26
C SER A 92 16.99 -75.98 85.97
N PHE A 93 18.04 -76.64 85.49
CA PHE A 93 18.66 -76.29 84.20
C PHE A 93 17.72 -76.57 83.01
N GLU A 94 16.97 -77.68 83.07
CA GLU A 94 15.95 -77.99 82.07
C GLU A 94 14.86 -76.91 82.03
N TYR A 95 14.42 -76.44 83.21
CA TYR A 95 13.48 -75.32 83.34
C TYR A 95 14.02 -74.03 82.70
N GLN A 96 15.23 -73.61 83.06
CA GLN A 96 15.84 -72.38 82.51
C GLN A 96 16.03 -72.45 80.99
N THR A 97 16.42 -73.62 80.48
CA THR A 97 16.53 -73.87 79.03
C THR A 97 15.17 -73.68 78.37
N LYS A 98 14.11 -74.26 78.94
CA LYS A 98 12.76 -74.15 78.39
C LYS A 98 12.21 -72.72 78.46
N LEU A 99 12.46 -72.02 79.55
CA LEU A 99 12.10 -70.60 79.70
C LEU A 99 12.77 -69.75 78.63
N THR A 100 14.04 -70.00 78.33
CA THR A 100 14.78 -69.32 77.26
C THR A 100 14.18 -69.62 75.88
N GLU A 101 13.80 -70.87 75.60
CA GLU A 101 13.16 -71.23 74.34
C GLU A 101 11.80 -70.54 74.16
N ILE A 102 11.01 -70.49 75.25
CA ILE A 102 9.69 -69.85 75.24
C ILE A 102 9.82 -68.34 75.04
N THR A 103 10.70 -67.67 75.78
CA THR A 103 10.92 -66.22 75.63
C THR A 103 11.38 -65.85 74.22
N LYS A 104 12.30 -66.62 73.62
CA LYS A 104 12.70 -66.46 72.22
C LYS A 104 11.54 -66.64 71.25
N PHE A 105 10.72 -67.67 71.46
CA PHE A 105 9.54 -67.94 70.64
C PHE A 105 8.52 -66.79 70.72
N LEU A 106 8.23 -66.31 71.93
CA LEU A 106 7.32 -65.20 72.18
C LEU A 106 7.80 -63.89 71.55
N PHE A 107 9.10 -63.60 71.70
CA PHE A 107 9.72 -62.44 71.06
C PHE A 107 9.63 -62.56 69.53
N GLY A 108 10.01 -63.72 68.98
CA GLY A 108 9.91 -64.00 67.54
C GLY A 108 8.49 -63.84 66.99
N LEU A 109 7.47 -64.30 67.72
CA LEU A 109 6.07 -64.06 67.36
C LEU A 109 5.74 -62.56 67.35
N GLY A 110 6.12 -61.84 68.39
CA GLY A 110 5.78 -60.42 68.53
C GLY A 110 6.50 -59.51 67.54
N VAL A 111 7.69 -59.87 67.03
CA VAL A 111 8.38 -59.06 66.01
C VAL A 111 7.85 -59.28 64.59
N SER A 112 6.94 -60.23 64.36
CA SER A 112 6.47 -60.62 63.02
C SER A 112 5.62 -59.54 62.33
N ASN A 113 4.68 -58.93 63.04
CA ASN A 113 3.87 -57.80 62.58
C ASN A 113 3.24 -57.08 63.79
N ILE A 114 2.80 -55.83 63.58
CA ILE A 114 2.28 -54.96 64.65
C ILE A 114 1.08 -55.59 65.38
N ALA A 115 0.18 -56.27 64.67
CA ALA A 115 -1.01 -56.89 65.27
C ALA A 115 -0.63 -58.08 66.17
N MET A 116 0.33 -58.89 65.74
CA MET A 116 0.90 -59.98 66.53
C MET A 116 1.66 -59.45 67.74
N ASN A 117 2.46 -58.39 67.59
CA ASN A 117 3.15 -57.74 68.71
C ASN A 117 2.18 -57.37 69.83
N ARG A 118 1.15 -56.58 69.49
CA ARG A 118 0.13 -56.12 70.43
C ARG A 118 -0.59 -57.26 71.12
N SER A 119 -0.90 -58.31 70.36
CA SER A 119 -1.62 -59.47 70.87
C SER A 119 -0.76 -60.28 71.85
N VAL A 120 0.52 -60.51 71.52
CA VAL A 120 1.47 -61.16 72.44
C VAL A 120 1.67 -60.31 73.70
N VAL A 121 1.95 -59.01 73.57
CA VAL A 121 2.13 -58.11 74.72
C VAL A 121 0.91 -58.14 75.64
N ARG A 122 -0.30 -58.01 75.09
CA ARG A 122 -1.54 -58.03 75.86
C ARG A 122 -1.72 -59.35 76.62
N GLU A 123 -1.53 -60.48 75.94
CA GLU A 123 -1.72 -61.79 76.56
C GLU A 123 -0.70 -62.04 77.67
N LEU A 124 0.57 -61.66 77.44
CA LEU A 124 1.62 -61.73 78.47
C LEU A 124 1.28 -60.85 79.67
N GLU A 125 0.80 -59.62 79.46
CA GLU A 125 0.37 -58.74 80.56
C GLU A 125 -0.83 -59.30 81.34
N LEU A 126 -1.81 -59.89 80.66
CA LEU A 126 -2.97 -60.54 81.29
C LEU A 126 -2.55 -61.74 82.14
N LYS A 127 -1.71 -62.63 81.58
CA LYS A 127 -1.20 -63.80 82.31
C LYS A 127 -0.36 -63.42 83.51
N LEU A 128 0.52 -62.41 83.39
CA LEU A 128 1.32 -61.94 84.53
C LEU A 128 0.48 -61.24 85.61
N LYS A 129 -0.65 -60.62 85.28
CA LYS A 129 -1.58 -60.03 86.26
C LYS A 129 -2.44 -61.08 86.96
N GLY A 130 -2.83 -62.14 86.25
CA GLY A 130 -3.72 -63.19 86.76
C GLY A 130 -3.02 -64.34 87.47
N ALA A 131 -1.70 -64.50 87.30
CA ALA A 131 -0.94 -65.59 87.90
C ALA A 131 -0.65 -65.32 89.39
N SER A 132 -0.93 -66.32 90.22
CA SER A 132 -0.47 -66.39 91.62
C SER A 132 1.05 -66.58 91.71
N GLU A 133 1.64 -66.43 92.91
CA GLU A 133 3.07 -66.74 93.14
C GLU A 133 3.41 -68.22 92.88
N GLU A 134 2.42 -69.11 92.95
CA GLU A 134 2.61 -70.56 92.82
C GLU A 134 2.56 -71.05 91.35
N GLU A 135 1.99 -70.27 90.43
CA GLU A 135 1.78 -70.69 89.03
C GLU A 135 2.96 -70.37 88.10
N ILE A 136 3.70 -69.28 88.38
CA ILE A 136 4.86 -68.83 87.59
C ILE A 136 5.93 -68.31 88.55
N SER A 137 7.16 -68.85 88.43
CA SER A 137 8.30 -68.42 89.25
C SER A 137 8.66 -66.95 89.03
N ASP A 138 9.31 -66.34 90.03
CA ASP A 138 9.78 -64.96 89.93
C ASP A 138 10.76 -64.75 88.77
N LEU A 139 11.62 -65.74 88.51
CA LEU A 139 12.52 -65.74 87.37
C LEU A 139 11.74 -65.67 86.05
N ALA A 140 10.71 -66.51 85.87
CA ALA A 140 9.88 -66.46 84.67
C ALA A 140 9.08 -65.16 84.57
N LYS A 141 8.55 -64.63 85.67
CA LYS A 141 7.88 -63.33 85.68
C LYS A 141 8.83 -62.22 85.21
N GLN A 142 10.06 -62.21 85.67
CA GLN A 142 11.07 -61.22 85.27
C GLN A 142 11.42 -61.35 83.79
N GLU A 143 11.70 -62.56 83.31
CA GLU A 143 12.03 -62.78 81.90
C GLU A 143 10.88 -62.39 80.95
N LEU A 144 9.64 -62.71 81.33
CA LEU A 144 8.47 -62.33 80.54
C LEU A 144 8.21 -60.82 80.56
N ARG A 145 8.50 -60.13 81.67
CA ARG A 145 8.47 -58.65 81.72
C ARG A 145 9.52 -58.04 80.79
N ASN A 146 10.72 -58.63 80.74
CA ASN A 146 11.76 -58.19 79.81
C ASN A 146 11.32 -58.37 78.35
N VAL A 147 10.69 -59.49 78.01
CA VAL A 147 10.10 -59.71 76.68
C VAL A 147 9.05 -58.65 76.35
N ILE A 148 8.14 -58.32 77.28
CA ILE A 148 7.15 -57.25 77.08
C ILE A 148 7.82 -55.90 76.78
N LEU A 149 8.85 -55.53 77.55
CA LEU A 149 9.58 -54.27 77.34
C LEU A 149 10.23 -54.21 75.96
N GLN A 150 10.88 -55.30 75.55
CA GLN A 150 11.51 -55.41 74.23
C GLN A 150 10.47 -55.37 73.10
N LEU A 151 9.32 -56.03 73.28
CA LEU A 151 8.26 -56.05 72.28
C LEU A 151 7.63 -54.66 72.09
N LYS A 152 7.42 -53.89 73.16
CA LYS A 152 6.92 -52.50 73.07
C LYS A 152 7.90 -51.60 72.34
N ALA A 153 9.20 -51.69 72.65
CA ALA A 153 10.22 -50.94 71.91
C ALA A 153 10.27 -51.34 70.43
N GLN A 154 10.08 -52.64 70.13
CA GLN A 154 9.98 -53.12 68.75
C GLN A 154 8.72 -52.58 68.06
N GLU A 155 7.57 -52.50 68.73
CA GLU A 155 6.34 -51.94 68.18
C GLU A 155 6.56 -50.49 67.72
N ASP A 156 7.19 -49.66 68.55
CA ASP A 156 7.51 -48.27 68.20
C ASP A 156 8.36 -48.17 66.92
N ILE A 157 9.36 -49.05 66.78
CA ILE A 157 10.20 -49.15 65.57
C ILE A 157 9.35 -49.55 64.36
N MET A 158 8.46 -50.53 64.51
CA MET A 158 7.60 -51.02 63.43
C MET A 158 6.60 -49.95 62.96
N ILE A 159 6.02 -49.17 63.89
CA ILE A 159 5.15 -48.03 63.57
C ILE A 159 5.93 -47.00 62.76
N LYS A 160 7.13 -46.62 63.23
CA LYS A 160 7.98 -45.65 62.53
C LYS A 160 8.39 -46.13 61.14
N GLN A 161 8.62 -47.43 60.96
CA GLN A 161 8.91 -48.01 59.65
C GLN A 161 7.73 -47.89 58.68
N GLU A 162 6.50 -48.16 59.13
CA GLU A 162 5.31 -48.02 58.27
C GLU A 162 5.05 -46.55 57.90
N GLU A 163 5.25 -45.63 58.84
CA GLU A 163 5.18 -44.18 58.57
C GLU A 163 6.22 -43.74 57.53
N LEU A 164 7.48 -44.17 57.67
CA LEU A 164 8.55 -43.86 56.73
C LEU A 164 8.26 -44.42 55.34
N LYS A 165 7.75 -45.64 55.26
CA LYS A 165 7.32 -46.27 53.99
C LYS A 165 6.20 -45.46 53.32
N GLY A 166 5.25 -44.93 54.09
CA GLY A 166 4.25 -43.99 53.58
C GLY A 166 4.87 -42.72 52.99
N LYS A 167 5.82 -42.10 53.72
CA LYS A 167 6.55 -40.91 53.24
C LYS A 167 7.35 -41.20 51.96
N VAL A 168 8.03 -42.33 51.88
CA VAL A 168 8.79 -42.76 50.69
C VAL A 168 7.88 -42.92 49.49
N LYS A 169 6.71 -43.56 49.64
CA LYS A 169 5.71 -43.65 48.56
C LYS A 169 5.24 -42.28 48.10
N ASN A 170 4.95 -41.38 49.05
CA ASN A 170 4.52 -40.03 48.72
C ASN A 170 5.61 -39.25 47.96
N HIS A 171 6.87 -39.32 48.41
CA HIS A 171 7.99 -38.71 47.70
C HIS A 171 8.18 -39.30 46.29
N HIS A 172 7.93 -40.60 46.11
CA HIS A 172 7.99 -41.23 44.80
C HIS A 172 6.96 -40.64 43.83
N TYR A 173 5.71 -40.48 44.26
CA TYR A 173 4.67 -39.83 43.44
C TYR A 173 5.01 -38.36 43.13
N GLN A 174 5.58 -37.64 44.09
CA GLN A 174 6.03 -36.26 43.87
C GLN A 174 7.15 -36.19 42.82
N LEU A 175 8.12 -37.10 42.88
CA LEU A 175 9.20 -37.18 41.89
C LEU A 175 8.68 -37.50 40.48
N GLU A 176 7.72 -38.43 40.36
CA GLU A 176 7.09 -38.76 39.08
C GLU A 176 6.34 -37.55 38.48
N SER A 177 5.63 -36.80 39.32
CA SER A 177 4.97 -35.56 38.90
C SER A 177 5.97 -34.49 38.46
N ILE A 178 7.09 -34.33 39.18
CA ILE A 178 8.14 -33.37 38.82
C ILE A 178 8.78 -33.74 37.49
N ASN A 179 9.10 -35.02 37.27
CA ASN A 179 9.66 -35.49 36.00
C ASN A 179 8.72 -35.20 34.83
N THR A 180 7.41 -35.45 35.00
CA THR A 180 6.41 -35.12 33.99
C THR A 180 6.37 -33.62 33.67
N GLN A 181 6.55 -32.76 34.67
CA GLN A 181 6.62 -31.31 34.47
C GLN A 181 7.90 -30.90 33.73
N LEU A 182 9.05 -31.52 34.05
CA LEU A 182 10.31 -31.27 33.36
C LEU A 182 10.23 -31.65 31.87
N ASP A 183 9.65 -32.82 31.54
CA ASP A 183 9.45 -33.24 30.15
C ASP A 183 8.59 -32.25 29.35
N ASN A 184 7.62 -31.61 29.99
CA ASN A 184 6.78 -30.59 29.36
C ASN A 184 7.54 -29.26 29.18
N ILE A 185 8.40 -28.89 30.12
CA ILE A 185 9.24 -27.69 30.00
C ILE A 185 10.21 -27.86 28.83
N GLU A 186 10.85 -29.03 28.70
CA GLU A 186 11.77 -29.32 27.60
C GLU A 186 11.09 -29.16 26.22
N LYS A 187 9.87 -29.68 26.07
CA LYS A 187 9.08 -29.49 24.83
C LYS A 187 8.75 -28.02 24.55
N LEU A 188 8.41 -27.25 25.58
CA LEU A 188 8.10 -25.82 25.43
C LEU A 188 9.36 -25.01 25.06
N GLU A 189 10.53 -25.42 25.55
CA GLU A 189 11.82 -24.82 25.15
C GLU A 189 12.12 -25.10 23.67
N GLU A 190 11.93 -26.32 23.18
CA GLU A 190 12.09 -26.66 21.76
C GLU A 190 11.12 -25.86 20.85
N GLU A 191 9.86 -25.69 21.28
CA GLU A 191 8.88 -24.86 20.57
C GLU A 191 9.29 -23.39 20.53
N GLN A 192 9.81 -22.85 21.64
CA GLN A 192 10.31 -21.48 21.71
C GLN A 192 11.52 -21.26 20.80
N ASP A 193 12.48 -22.19 20.78
CA ASP A 193 13.65 -22.10 19.91
C ASP A 193 13.26 -22.07 18.43
N THR A 194 12.27 -22.89 18.04
CA THR A 194 11.72 -22.89 16.68
C THR A 194 11.07 -21.55 16.34
N LEU A 195 10.31 -20.98 17.28
CA LEU A 195 9.66 -19.68 17.10
C LEU A 195 10.69 -18.55 16.98
N ILE A 196 11.70 -18.52 17.86
CA ILE A 196 12.80 -17.55 17.86
C ILE A 196 13.56 -17.62 16.53
N PHE A 197 13.88 -18.82 16.04
CA PHE A 197 14.52 -19.00 14.74
C PHE A 197 13.66 -18.42 13.60
N SER A 198 12.35 -18.69 13.61
CA SER A 198 11.43 -18.19 12.60
C SER A 198 11.33 -16.65 12.59
N HIS A 199 11.29 -16.04 13.78
CA HIS A 199 11.25 -14.58 13.95
C HIS A 199 12.56 -13.93 13.53
N SER A 200 13.70 -14.53 13.90
CA SER A 200 15.03 -14.07 13.47
C SER A 200 15.15 -14.04 11.95
N LYS A 201 14.66 -15.09 11.27
CA LYS A 201 14.64 -15.14 9.79
C LYS A 201 13.73 -14.06 9.17
N LYS A 202 12.58 -13.77 9.78
CA LYS A 202 11.69 -12.68 9.31
C LYS A 202 12.34 -11.32 9.50
N LEU A 203 13.00 -11.11 10.63
CA LEU A 203 13.68 -9.85 10.94
C LEU A 203 14.79 -9.54 9.92
N LEU A 204 15.63 -10.54 9.60
CA LEU A 204 16.66 -10.39 8.57
C LEU A 204 16.08 -9.96 7.21
N LYS A 205 14.94 -10.53 6.80
CA LYS A 205 14.26 -10.13 5.56
C LYS A 205 13.76 -8.69 5.61
N TYR A 206 13.24 -8.25 6.76
CA TYR A 206 12.82 -6.86 6.91
C TYR A 206 13.99 -5.88 6.88
N GLU A 207 15.13 -6.27 7.48
CA GLU A 207 16.38 -5.50 7.40
C GLU A 207 16.81 -5.31 5.94
N GLU A 208 16.85 -6.39 5.14
CA GLU A 208 17.20 -6.35 3.72
C GLU A 208 16.28 -5.42 2.91
N ILE A 209 14.96 -5.52 3.11
CA ILE A 209 13.97 -4.67 2.42
C ILE A 209 14.14 -3.20 2.83
N PHE A 210 14.40 -2.94 4.12
CA PHE A 210 14.58 -1.60 4.63
C PHE A 210 15.84 -0.94 4.06
N GLU A 211 16.95 -1.67 3.98
CA GLU A 211 18.17 -1.19 3.32
C GLU A 211 17.94 -0.88 1.83
N GLU A 212 17.23 -1.75 1.11
CA GLU A 212 16.92 -1.53 -0.30
C GLU A 212 16.05 -0.26 -0.49
N GLN A 213 15.03 -0.07 0.35
CA GLN A 213 14.21 1.14 0.31
C GLN A 213 15.02 2.40 0.61
N ASN A 214 15.93 2.37 1.59
CA ASN A 214 16.78 3.51 1.88
C ASN A 214 17.69 3.88 0.70
N LYS A 215 18.25 2.89 0.01
CA LYS A 215 19.03 3.12 -1.23
C LYS A 215 18.17 3.75 -2.33
N LYS A 216 16.96 3.25 -2.57
CA LYS A 216 16.02 3.83 -3.55
C LYS A 216 15.63 5.27 -3.19
N ASN A 217 15.34 5.54 -1.92
CA ASN A 217 14.99 6.87 -1.46
C ASN A 217 16.15 7.86 -1.62
N ALA A 218 17.40 7.43 -1.41
CA ALA A 218 18.58 8.25 -1.64
C ALA A 218 18.72 8.64 -3.13
N LEU A 219 18.58 7.67 -4.03
CA LEU A 219 18.63 7.91 -5.49
C LEU A 219 17.51 8.86 -5.95
N LEU A 220 16.28 8.65 -5.46
CA LEU A 220 15.15 9.52 -5.80
C LEU A 220 15.38 10.97 -5.31
N LYS A 221 16.01 11.14 -4.14
CA LYS A 221 16.34 12.46 -3.61
C LYS A 221 17.37 13.19 -4.48
N GLU A 222 18.35 12.47 -5.01
CA GLU A 222 19.34 12.99 -5.96
C GLU A 222 18.65 13.42 -7.28
N GLU A 223 17.82 12.54 -7.86
CA GLU A 223 17.07 12.84 -9.08
C GLU A 223 16.15 14.07 -8.93
N ILE A 224 15.46 14.19 -7.79
CA ILE A 224 14.64 15.37 -7.49
C ILE A 224 15.49 16.65 -7.42
N SER A 225 16.69 16.58 -6.83
CA SER A 225 17.62 17.72 -6.75
C SER A 225 18.08 18.17 -8.14
N ASP A 226 18.46 17.21 -9.00
CA ASP A 226 18.89 17.48 -10.37
C ASP A 226 17.77 18.09 -11.21
N ASN A 227 16.57 17.49 -11.13
CA ASN A 227 15.40 18.01 -11.83
C ASN A 227 15.01 19.41 -11.35
N THR A 228 15.11 19.68 -10.04
CA THR A 228 14.86 21.02 -9.48
C THR A 228 15.84 22.04 -10.05
N SER A 229 17.12 21.69 -10.14
CA SER A 229 18.14 22.56 -10.73
C SER A 229 17.86 22.86 -12.21
N LYS A 230 17.48 21.84 -12.98
CA LYS A 230 17.14 21.99 -14.39
C LYS A 230 15.89 22.84 -14.62
N ILE A 231 14.88 22.70 -13.77
CA ILE A 231 13.67 23.56 -13.81
C ILE A 231 14.07 25.02 -13.59
N ASN A 232 14.89 25.31 -12.58
CA ASN A 232 15.35 26.67 -12.31
C ASN A 232 16.14 27.28 -13.50
N GLU A 233 16.97 26.48 -14.18
CA GLU A 233 17.68 26.92 -15.39
C GLU A 233 16.73 27.26 -16.53
N LEU A 234 15.71 26.42 -16.76
CA LEU A 234 14.70 26.65 -17.78
C LEU A 234 13.84 27.89 -17.47
N GLU A 235 13.43 28.06 -16.22
CA GLU A 235 12.69 29.26 -15.78
C GLU A 235 13.48 30.55 -16.01
N ASN A 236 14.77 30.54 -15.67
CA ASN A 236 15.66 31.67 -15.93
C ASN A 236 15.81 31.95 -17.43
N SER A 237 15.97 30.90 -18.25
CA SER A 237 16.08 31.03 -19.71
C SER A 237 14.80 31.59 -20.31
N LEU A 238 13.62 31.12 -19.87
CA LEU A 238 12.33 31.61 -20.32
C LEU A 238 12.13 33.09 -19.95
N LYS A 239 12.51 33.48 -18.72
CA LYS A 239 12.46 34.87 -18.26
C LYS A 239 13.34 35.78 -19.12
N GLN A 240 14.55 35.34 -19.47
CA GLN A 240 15.44 36.07 -20.37
C GLN A 240 14.84 36.22 -21.78
N GLN A 241 14.30 35.14 -22.34
CA GLN A 241 13.64 35.20 -23.65
C GLN A 241 12.43 36.15 -23.64
N GLY A 242 11.60 36.11 -22.59
CA GLY A 242 10.47 37.04 -22.43
C GLY A 242 10.91 38.51 -22.41
N GLN A 243 11.99 38.83 -21.69
CA GLN A 243 12.56 40.18 -21.68
C GLN A 243 13.11 40.60 -23.06
N LEU A 244 13.76 39.69 -23.78
CA LEU A 244 14.24 39.96 -25.15
C LEU A 244 13.08 40.20 -26.12
N PHE A 245 12.01 39.41 -26.02
CA PHE A 245 10.82 39.59 -26.84
C PHE A 245 10.15 40.94 -26.59
N LEU A 246 9.98 41.34 -25.32
CA LEU A 246 9.49 42.67 -24.94
C LEU A 246 10.33 43.81 -25.54
N LYS A 247 11.67 43.72 -25.43
CA LYS A 247 12.58 44.71 -26.04
C LYS A 247 12.40 44.79 -27.56
N LYS A 248 12.28 43.65 -28.25
CA LYS A 248 12.04 43.60 -29.70
C LYS A 248 10.69 44.21 -30.05
N ASN A 249 9.63 43.88 -29.31
CA ASN A 249 8.29 44.40 -29.58
C ASN A 249 8.25 45.92 -29.44
N ASN A 250 8.82 46.46 -28.35
CA ASN A 250 8.93 47.91 -28.16
C ASN A 250 9.73 48.59 -29.29
N ALA A 251 10.78 47.93 -29.81
CA ALA A 251 11.54 48.46 -30.95
C ALA A 251 10.72 48.43 -32.26
N PHE A 252 9.92 47.39 -32.49
CA PHE A 252 8.99 47.34 -33.61
C PHE A 252 7.91 48.41 -33.50
N ASP A 253 7.30 48.59 -32.33
CA ASP A 253 6.29 49.62 -32.08
C ASP A 253 6.86 51.02 -32.36
N LYS A 254 8.09 51.30 -31.89
CA LYS A 254 8.79 52.55 -32.17
C LYS A 254 9.00 52.75 -33.68
N LYS A 255 9.53 51.73 -34.37
CA LYS A 255 9.76 51.79 -35.82
C LYS A 255 8.46 51.98 -36.60
N TYR A 256 7.38 51.31 -36.18
CA TYR A 256 6.06 51.45 -36.80
C TYR A 256 5.51 52.88 -36.62
N SER A 257 5.69 53.45 -35.42
CA SER A 257 5.31 54.85 -35.16
C SER A 257 6.14 55.85 -35.99
N GLU A 258 7.44 55.62 -36.16
CA GLU A 258 8.32 56.46 -36.99
C GLU A 258 7.88 56.42 -38.46
N ILE A 259 7.70 55.23 -39.04
CA ILE A 259 7.22 55.06 -40.42
C ILE A 259 5.85 55.70 -40.63
N THR A 260 4.94 55.54 -39.65
CA THR A 260 3.60 56.16 -39.72
C THR A 260 3.71 57.68 -39.78
N LYS A 261 4.62 58.28 -39.01
CA LYS A 261 4.86 59.72 -39.02
C LYS A 261 5.47 60.19 -40.34
N GLU A 262 6.47 59.47 -40.87
CA GLU A 262 7.10 59.77 -42.16
C GLU A 262 6.08 59.74 -43.30
N LEU A 263 5.24 58.70 -43.37
CA LEU A 263 4.17 58.61 -44.37
C LEU A 263 3.15 59.74 -44.24
N GLN A 264 2.82 60.15 -43.01
CA GLN A 264 1.89 61.24 -42.76
C GLN A 264 2.46 62.60 -43.22
N GLU A 265 3.76 62.84 -43.00
CA GLU A 265 4.48 64.01 -43.53
C GLU A 265 4.51 63.98 -45.08
N GLU A 266 4.87 62.84 -45.69
CA GLU A 266 4.93 62.70 -47.16
C GLU A 266 3.56 62.94 -47.82
N VAL A 267 2.47 62.39 -47.26
CA VAL A 267 1.10 62.63 -47.75
C VAL A 267 0.72 64.11 -47.62
N SER A 268 1.11 64.78 -46.53
CA SER A 268 0.89 66.21 -46.34
C SER A 268 1.62 67.05 -47.40
N ASP A 269 2.90 66.74 -47.65
CA ASP A 269 3.70 67.44 -48.66
C ASP A 269 3.19 67.22 -50.09
N LEU A 270 2.78 65.98 -50.41
CA LEU A 270 2.18 65.66 -51.70
C LEU A 270 0.84 66.40 -51.88
N THR A 271 0.03 66.49 -50.82
CA THR A 271 -1.23 67.25 -50.82
C THR A 271 -0.99 68.73 -51.09
N ASN A 272 0.01 69.32 -50.42
CA ASN A 272 0.39 70.73 -50.62
C ASN A 272 0.88 70.99 -52.06
N THR A 273 1.73 70.10 -52.59
CA THR A 273 2.24 70.20 -53.97
C THR A 273 1.11 70.08 -54.98
N THR A 274 0.23 69.09 -54.82
CA THR A 274 -0.94 68.89 -55.68
C THR A 274 -1.87 70.10 -55.67
N ASN A 275 -2.07 70.73 -54.51
CA ASN A 275 -2.87 71.96 -54.41
C ASN A 275 -2.20 73.15 -55.11
N LYS A 276 -0.88 73.29 -55.00
CA LYS A 276 -0.11 74.32 -55.71
C LYS A 276 -0.16 74.14 -57.22
N ASP A 277 -0.02 72.90 -57.69
CA ASP A 277 -0.12 72.56 -59.11
C ASP A 277 -1.53 72.83 -59.64
N ARG A 278 -2.56 72.47 -58.86
CA ARG A 278 -3.96 72.80 -59.19
C ARG A 278 -4.18 74.30 -59.36
N GLU A 279 -3.69 75.14 -58.45
CA GLU A 279 -3.83 76.59 -58.56
C GLU A 279 -3.02 77.15 -59.75
N THR A 280 -1.85 76.59 -60.05
CA THR A 280 -1.05 76.97 -61.23
C THR A 280 -1.82 76.65 -62.52
N ILE A 281 -2.32 75.42 -62.66
CA ILE A 281 -3.13 75.01 -63.83
C ILE A 281 -4.38 75.88 -63.97
N LYS A 282 -5.05 76.20 -62.87
CA LYS A 282 -6.22 77.08 -62.87
C LYS A 282 -5.88 78.48 -63.39
N ASN A 283 -4.76 79.05 -62.95
CA ASN A 283 -4.28 80.35 -63.43
C ASN A 283 -3.90 80.28 -64.92
N ASP A 284 -3.23 79.22 -65.35
CA ASP A 284 -2.86 79.00 -66.76
C ASP A 284 -4.12 78.92 -67.63
N ILE A 285 -5.13 78.14 -67.24
CA ILE A 285 -6.42 78.05 -67.94
C ILE A 285 -7.08 79.43 -68.04
N SER A 286 -7.10 80.23 -66.96
CA SER A 286 -7.65 81.59 -67.00
C SER A 286 -6.91 82.49 -67.99
N SER A 287 -5.58 82.44 -68.01
CA SER A 287 -4.76 83.22 -68.96
C SER A 287 -5.01 82.81 -70.42
N LEU A 288 -5.18 81.51 -70.67
CA LEU A 288 -5.43 80.96 -72.00
C LEU A 288 -6.83 81.35 -72.50
N MET A 289 -7.81 81.36 -71.59
CA MET A 289 -9.18 81.82 -71.86
C MET A 289 -9.22 83.32 -72.21
N GLU A 290 -8.44 84.17 -71.52
CA GLU A 290 -8.28 85.58 -71.88
C GLU A 290 -7.63 85.76 -73.26
N SER A 291 -6.59 84.99 -73.57
CA SER A 291 -5.92 85.02 -74.87
C SER A 291 -6.87 84.61 -76.00
N MET A 292 -7.60 83.49 -75.84
CA MET A 292 -8.61 83.04 -76.80
C MET A 292 -9.69 84.10 -77.04
N ASN A 293 -10.18 84.74 -75.97
CA ASN A 293 -11.21 85.79 -76.12
C ASN A 293 -10.70 87.02 -76.89
N ARG A 294 -9.42 87.37 -76.74
CA ARG A 294 -8.78 88.41 -77.59
C ARG A 294 -8.71 87.99 -79.05
N GLU A 295 -8.27 86.77 -79.35
CA GLU A 295 -8.20 86.28 -80.73
C GLU A 295 -9.57 86.22 -81.39
N ILE A 296 -10.60 85.72 -80.69
CA ILE A 296 -11.98 85.73 -81.19
C ILE A 296 -12.45 87.16 -81.52
N SER A 297 -12.09 88.15 -80.69
CA SER A 297 -12.43 89.55 -80.95
C SER A 297 -11.73 90.09 -82.20
N LEU A 298 -10.45 89.78 -82.39
CA LEU A 298 -9.69 90.17 -83.59
C LEU A 298 -10.25 89.54 -84.87
N VAL A 299 -10.62 88.25 -84.81
CA VAL A 299 -11.27 87.57 -85.95
C VAL A 299 -12.61 88.21 -86.28
N LYS A 300 -13.40 88.57 -85.27
CA LYS A 300 -14.71 89.22 -85.46
C LYS A 300 -14.56 90.60 -86.12
N GLU A 301 -13.54 91.36 -85.74
CA GLU A 301 -13.20 92.65 -86.36
C GLU A 301 -12.74 92.48 -87.82
N ASN A 302 -11.87 91.52 -88.09
CA ASN A 302 -11.42 91.21 -89.45
C ASN A 302 -12.56 90.77 -90.36
N LEU A 303 -13.49 89.93 -89.86
CA LEU A 303 -14.66 89.49 -90.61
C LEU A 303 -15.56 90.68 -91.00
N HIS A 304 -15.80 91.59 -90.06
CA HIS A 304 -16.61 92.79 -90.29
C HIS A 304 -15.95 93.72 -91.33
N LYS A 305 -14.61 93.77 -91.36
CA LYS A 305 -13.85 94.52 -92.36
C LYS A 305 -13.99 93.92 -93.76
N THR A 306 -13.86 92.60 -93.90
CA THR A 306 -14.06 91.89 -95.18
C THR A 306 -15.51 92.03 -95.69
N GLU A 307 -16.50 91.98 -94.80
CA GLU A 307 -17.90 92.22 -95.16
C GLU A 307 -18.11 93.63 -95.74
N THR A 308 -17.42 94.62 -95.16
CA THR A 308 -17.46 96.02 -95.63
C THR A 308 -16.77 96.19 -97.00
N ASP A 309 -15.61 95.56 -97.19
CA ASP A 309 -14.86 95.61 -98.45
C ASP A 309 -15.64 94.97 -99.60
N LEU A 310 -16.27 93.81 -99.37
CA LEU A 310 -17.14 93.14 -100.35
C LEU A 310 -18.35 94.00 -100.72
N SER A 311 -18.98 94.68 -99.74
CA SER A 311 -20.10 95.59 -100.01
C SER A 311 -19.69 96.76 -100.90
N ASN A 312 -18.47 97.29 -100.72
CA ASN A 312 -17.94 98.38 -101.56
C ASN A 312 -17.60 97.91 -102.99
N GLU A 313 -17.03 96.71 -103.16
CA GLU A 313 -16.77 96.14 -104.49
C GLU A 313 -18.07 95.91 -105.28
N LEU A 314 -19.13 95.41 -104.61
CA LEU A 314 -20.44 95.20 -105.20
C LEU A 314 -21.04 96.50 -105.75
N ASN A 315 -20.97 97.59 -104.98
CA ASN A 315 -21.42 98.92 -105.40
C ASN A 315 -20.63 99.44 -106.62
N SER A 316 -19.31 99.21 -106.67
CA SER A 316 -18.46 99.60 -107.81
C SER A 316 -18.79 98.82 -109.10
N ILE A 317 -19.16 97.53 -108.98
CA ILE A 317 -19.62 96.73 -110.12
C ILE A 317 -20.98 97.24 -110.61
N GLU A 318 -21.88 97.58 -109.69
CA GLU A 318 -23.20 98.15 -110.01
C GLU A 318 -23.08 99.46 -110.80
N GLU A 319 -22.20 100.37 -110.40
CA GLU A 319 -21.89 101.61 -111.16
C GLU A 319 -21.35 101.33 -112.57
N LYS A 320 -20.42 100.36 -112.71
CA LYS A 320 -19.86 99.99 -114.03
C LYS A 320 -20.94 99.43 -114.97
N LEU A 321 -21.89 98.65 -114.43
CA LEU A 321 -22.99 98.12 -115.21
C LEU A 321 -23.92 99.24 -115.72
N ILE A 322 -24.24 100.21 -114.86
CA ILE A 322 -25.08 101.38 -115.19
C ILE A 322 -24.44 102.22 -116.31
N ASN A 323 -23.12 102.45 -116.24
CA ASN A 323 -22.40 103.20 -117.27
C ASN A 323 -22.40 102.47 -118.62
N THR A 324 -22.17 101.16 -118.62
CA THR A 324 -22.14 100.35 -119.86
C THR A 324 -23.52 100.33 -120.55
N ILE A 325 -24.60 100.26 -119.77
CA ILE A 325 -25.99 100.34 -120.29
C ILE A 325 -26.26 101.72 -120.90
N SER A 326 -25.71 102.80 -120.33
CA SER A 326 -25.85 104.16 -120.87
C SER A 326 -25.12 104.34 -122.21
N GLU A 327 -23.91 103.81 -122.34
CA GLU A 327 -23.12 103.89 -123.59
C GLU A 327 -23.80 103.13 -124.75
N LEU A 328 -24.30 101.91 -124.49
CA LEU A 328 -25.04 101.13 -125.49
C LEU A 328 -26.33 101.84 -125.95
N LYS A 329 -27.00 102.55 -125.04
CA LYS A 329 -28.22 103.33 -125.34
C LYS A 329 -27.92 104.51 -126.26
N GLU A 330 -26.76 105.15 -126.12
CA GLU A 330 -26.32 106.27 -126.96
C GLU A 330 -25.90 105.80 -128.36
N GLU A 331 -25.26 104.64 -128.46
CA GLU A 331 -24.80 104.06 -129.72
C GLU A 331 -25.95 103.60 -130.64
N VAL A 332 -27.00 103.02 -130.05
CA VAL A 332 -28.25 102.67 -130.76
C VAL A 332 -28.95 103.93 -131.29
N SER A 333 -28.99 105.00 -130.48
CA SER A 333 -29.60 106.28 -130.90
C SER A 333 -28.86 106.96 -132.06
N LYS A 334 -27.53 106.83 -132.12
CA LYS A 334 -26.72 107.33 -133.25
C LYS A 334 -26.97 106.56 -134.55
N LYS A 335 -27.08 105.23 -134.49
CA LYS A 335 -27.39 104.40 -135.66
C LYS A 335 -28.79 104.66 -136.22
N ASP A 336 -29.79 104.85 -135.36
CA ASP A 336 -31.16 105.20 -135.78
C ASP A 336 -31.21 106.55 -136.52
N LYS A 337 -30.43 107.54 -136.09
CA LYS A 337 -30.30 108.83 -136.80
C LYS A 337 -29.65 108.68 -138.18
N GLU A 338 -28.66 107.80 -138.33
CA GLU A 338 -27.97 107.58 -139.60
C GLU A 338 -28.90 106.91 -140.65
N VAL A 339 -29.70 105.94 -140.21
CA VAL A 339 -30.72 105.28 -141.05
C VAL A 339 -31.78 106.27 -141.51
N ASN A 340 -32.29 107.11 -140.59
CA ASN A 340 -33.29 108.14 -140.94
C ASN A 340 -32.75 109.19 -141.92
N ASN A 341 -31.49 109.61 -141.79
CA ASN A 341 -30.91 110.60 -142.70
C ASN A 341 -30.76 110.08 -144.13
N LYS A 342 -30.37 108.81 -144.33
CA LYS A 342 -30.24 108.23 -145.67
C LYS A 342 -31.60 107.90 -146.31
N LEU A 343 -32.60 107.51 -145.51
CA LEU A 343 -33.98 107.38 -145.96
C LEU A 343 -34.54 108.71 -146.49
N THR A 344 -34.11 109.83 -145.89
CA THR A 344 -34.47 111.18 -146.31
C THR A 344 -33.84 111.58 -147.66
N ASP A 345 -32.60 111.14 -147.93
CA ASP A 345 -31.91 111.39 -149.20
C ASP A 345 -32.51 110.60 -150.37
N LEU A 346 -32.97 109.36 -150.10
CA LEU A 346 -33.79 108.56 -151.01
C LEU A 346 -35.11 109.25 -151.36
N LYS A 347 -35.68 110.02 -150.45
CA LYS A 347 -36.93 110.75 -150.64
C LYS A 347 -36.76 111.99 -151.52
N ASN A 348 -35.69 112.76 -151.32
CA ASN A 348 -35.42 113.99 -152.07
C ASN A 348 -35.06 113.76 -153.55
N ARG A 349 -34.47 112.60 -153.92
CA ARG A 349 -34.20 112.28 -155.34
C ARG A 349 -35.43 111.79 -156.08
N ILE A 350 -36.42 111.26 -155.37
CA ILE A 350 -37.73 110.88 -155.93
C ILE A 350 -38.54 112.14 -156.27
N ASP A 351 -38.52 113.18 -155.43
CA ASP A 351 -39.31 114.41 -155.69
C ASP A 351 -38.82 115.23 -156.92
N ASN A 352 -37.57 115.04 -157.35
CA ASN A 352 -37.06 115.70 -158.56
C ASN A 352 -37.47 115.00 -159.88
N LEU A 353 -38.23 113.89 -159.81
CA LEU A 353 -38.86 113.24 -160.96
C LEU A 353 -40.13 113.96 -161.47
N GLU A 354 -40.75 114.91 -160.76
CA GLU A 354 -42.10 115.37 -161.13
C GLU A 354 -42.22 116.74 -161.82
N THR A 355 -41.23 117.65 -161.76
CA THR A 355 -41.56 119.07 -161.97
C THR A 355 -41.46 119.66 -163.37
N LEU A 356 -40.64 119.21 -164.33
CA LEU A 356 -40.44 120.03 -165.54
C LEU A 356 -40.51 119.31 -166.89
N THR A 357 -41.48 118.42 -166.98
CA THR A 357 -42.12 117.93 -168.20
C THR A 357 -43.34 118.82 -168.56
N SER A 358 -43.19 120.14 -168.74
CA SER A 358 -44.28 120.99 -169.30
C SER A 358 -43.87 122.30 -170.01
N LYS A 359 -42.93 122.26 -170.99
CA LYS A 359 -42.94 123.14 -172.18
C LYS A 359 -41.81 122.81 -173.17
N THR A 360 -42.06 121.83 -174.04
CA THR A 360 -41.76 121.73 -175.50
C THR A 360 -41.58 120.27 -175.88
N GLY A 361 -42.50 119.73 -176.69
CA GLY A 361 -42.48 118.36 -177.17
C GLY A 361 -42.02 118.22 -178.62
N TRP A 362 -41.71 116.98 -178.99
CA TRP A 362 -41.95 116.30 -180.28
C TRP A 362 -41.67 114.80 -180.05
N LYS A 363 -42.68 113.92 -180.12
CA LYS A 363 -43.23 113.21 -181.32
C LYS A 363 -42.19 112.26 -181.96
N ILE A 364 -42.42 111.00 -182.35
CA ILE A 364 -43.52 110.00 -182.42
C ILE A 364 -42.81 108.67 -182.84
N GLY A 365 -43.34 107.48 -182.50
CA GLY A 365 -42.96 106.20 -183.14
C GLY A 365 -43.19 104.96 -182.24
N ILE A 366 -44.41 104.45 -182.09
CA ILE A 366 -45.08 103.35 -182.84
C ILE A 366 -44.65 101.92 -182.42
N SER A 367 -45.54 101.26 -181.65
CA SER A 367 -45.91 99.81 -181.59
C SER A 367 -45.63 99.08 -180.27
N ILE A 368 -46.58 98.42 -179.59
CA ILE A 368 -48.03 98.24 -179.70
C ILE A 368 -48.52 97.89 -178.26
N VAL A 369 -49.57 98.58 -177.80
CA VAL A 369 -50.59 98.07 -176.85
C VAL A 369 -50.06 97.61 -175.47
N ALA A 370 -49.14 98.37 -174.88
CA ALA A 370 -48.49 98.11 -173.60
C ALA A 370 -48.41 99.37 -172.71
N ALA A 371 -48.74 99.24 -171.41
CA ALA A 371 -48.43 100.12 -170.26
C ALA A 371 -48.89 101.62 -170.31
N GLY A 372 -49.15 102.31 -169.20
CA GLY A 372 -48.95 101.98 -167.78
C GLY A 372 -50.18 102.34 -166.93
N SER A 373 -50.83 101.47 -166.17
CA SER A 373 -50.34 100.27 -165.47
C SER A 373 -49.23 100.60 -164.46
N LEU A 374 -49.40 100.30 -163.16
CA LEU A 374 -48.93 99.06 -162.51
C LEU A 374 -47.45 98.80 -162.83
N ILE A 375 -46.56 98.68 -161.85
CA ILE A 375 -46.59 97.66 -160.79
C ILE A 375 -46.36 98.34 -159.42
N LEU A 376 -47.34 98.56 -158.54
CA LEU A 376 -48.05 97.51 -157.80
C LEU A 376 -48.38 96.34 -158.67
N ASN A 377 -47.64 95.28 -158.46
CA ASN A 377 -48.11 93.94 -158.63
C ASN A 377 -47.01 93.03 -158.08
N ILE A 378 -47.36 91.99 -157.39
CA ILE A 378 -48.65 91.32 -157.37
C ILE A 378 -48.54 90.54 -156.04
N LEU A 379 -49.60 90.41 -155.25
CA LEU A 379 -50.52 89.28 -155.43
C LEU A 379 -49.75 87.95 -155.36
N GLN A 380 -50.26 87.05 -154.53
CA GLN A 380 -50.16 85.60 -154.72
C GLN A 380 -48.75 85.01 -154.90
N ILE A 381 -48.29 84.29 -153.88
CA ILE A 381 -48.43 82.83 -153.81
C ILE A 381 -47.45 82.34 -152.74
N PHE A 382 -48.03 81.67 -151.75
CA PHE A 382 -47.47 80.50 -151.09
C PHE A 382 -46.03 80.53 -150.61
N GLY A 383 -45.91 80.52 -149.27
CA GLY A 383 -45.00 79.60 -148.60
C GLY A 383 -43.54 80.05 -148.53
N ILE A 384 -42.75 79.65 -147.55
CA ILE A 384 -42.85 78.59 -146.55
C ILE A 384 -42.03 79.09 -145.35
N ILE A 385 -42.64 78.96 -144.16
CA ILE A 385 -42.10 78.90 -142.78
C ILE A 385 -41.13 80.01 -142.36
#